data_AF-J9AB06-F1
#
_entry.id   AF-J9AB06-F1
#
_cell.length_a   1.000
_cell.length_b   1.000
_cell.length_c   1.000
_cell.angle_alpha   90.00
_cell.angle_beta   90.00
_cell.angle_gamma   90.00
#
_symmetry.space_group_name_H-M   'P 1'
#
loop_
_entity.id
_entity.type
_entity.pdbx_description
1 polymer ?
#
loop_
_entity_poly.entity_id
_entity_poly.type
_entity_poly.pdbx_seq_one_letter_code
_entity_poly.pdbx_strand_id
1 'polypeptide(L)' 'GLNKLTALRELYLSQNGIKYLTGLENNTNLEILDLNYNRLISISNIHHLQKLTDFWAKKNNVC' A
#
# COMPACT_ATOMS: atom_id res chain seq x y z
N GLY A 1 2.50 -13.51 1.74
CA GLY A 1 1.09 -13.58 2.16
C GLY A 1 0.22 -12.89 1.13
N LEU A 2 0.29 -11.57 1.08
CA LEU A 2 -0.46 -10.74 0.11
C LEU A 2 -0.02 -10.96 -1.35
N ASN A 3 1.25 -11.28 -1.57
CA ASN A 3 1.80 -11.62 -2.88
C ASN A 3 1.11 -12.79 -3.62
N LYS A 4 0.31 -13.63 -2.93
CA LYS A 4 -0.49 -14.69 -3.55
C LYS A 4 -1.91 -14.24 -3.92
N LEU A 5 -2.34 -13.08 -3.41
CA LEU A 5 -3.68 -12.54 -3.61
C LEU A 5 -3.74 -11.68 -4.89
N THR A 6 -3.49 -12.30 -6.04
CA THR A 6 -3.39 -11.59 -7.34
C THR A 6 -4.70 -10.90 -7.76
N ALA A 7 -5.84 -11.31 -7.19
CA ALA A 7 -7.15 -10.70 -7.41
C ALA A 7 -7.51 -9.60 -6.38
N LEU A 8 -6.60 -9.25 -5.46
CA LEU A 8 -6.84 -8.21 -4.46
C LEU A 8 -7.03 -6.85 -5.13
N ARG A 9 -8.16 -6.19 -4.85
CA ARG A 9 -8.53 -4.87 -5.39
C ARG A 9 -8.45 -3.76 -4.36
N GLU A 10 -8.75 -4.05 -3.11
CA GLU A 10 -8.76 -3.06 -2.04
C GLU A 10 -7.97 -3.57 -0.85
N LEU A 11 -7.14 -2.70 -0.28
CA LEU A 11 -6.32 -3.03 0.88
C LEU A 11 -6.30 -1.88 1.88
N TYR A 12 -6.88 -2.13 3.05
CA TYR A 12 -6.95 -1.16 4.15
C TYR A 12 -6.00 -1.57 5.26
N LEU A 13 -5.00 -0.72 5.52
CA LEU A 13 -3.92 -0.96 6.46
C LEU A 13 -3.69 0.24 7.39
N SER A 14 -4.70 1.08 7.61
CA SER A 14 -4.59 2.21 8.52
C SER A 14 -4.22 1.78 9.95
N GLN A 15 -3.41 2.58 10.64
CA GLN A 15 -3.04 2.40 12.06
C GLN A 15 -2.28 1.10 12.39
N ASN A 16 -1.56 0.52 11.43
CA ASN A 16 -0.81 -0.73 11.63
C ASN A 16 0.69 -0.53 11.95
N GLY A 17 1.15 0.71 12.14
CA GLY A 17 2.55 1.00 12.47
C GLY A 17 3.56 0.63 11.37
N ILE A 18 3.10 0.50 10.12
CA ILE A 18 3.91 0.07 8.98
C ILE A 18 5.00 1.09 8.70
N LYS A 19 6.26 0.64 8.64
CA LYS A 19 7.42 1.48 8.31
C LYS A 19 7.86 1.37 6.84
N TYR A 20 7.68 0.19 6.25
CA TYR A 20 8.07 -0.14 4.88
C TYR A 20 6.94 -0.93 4.21
N LEU A 21 6.65 -0.59 2.96
CA LEU A 21 5.66 -1.31 2.17
C LEU A 21 6.33 -2.45 1.40
N THR A 22 6.02 -3.70 1.75
CA THR A 22 6.56 -4.91 1.10
C THR A 22 5.46 -5.95 0.89
N GLY A 23 5.68 -6.87 -0.04
CA GLY A 23 4.75 -8.00 -0.25
C GLY A 23 3.58 -7.69 -1.18
N LEU A 24 3.61 -6.55 -1.90
CA LEU A 24 2.59 -6.13 -2.86
C LEU A 24 2.99 -6.33 -4.32
N GLU A 25 4.11 -7.02 -4.58
CA GLU A 25 4.76 -7.09 -5.90
C GLU A 25 3.85 -7.66 -7.00
N ASN A 26 2.91 -8.54 -6.63
CA ASN A 26 1.99 -9.20 -7.57
C ASN A 26 0.57 -8.62 -7.55
N ASN A 27 0.27 -7.62 -6.72
CA ASN A 27 -1.08 -7.08 -6.56
C ASN A 27 -1.41 -6.03 -7.63
N THR A 28 -1.18 -6.34 -8.90
CA THR A 28 -1.36 -5.41 -10.03
C THR A 28 -2.81 -5.01 -10.27
N ASN A 29 -3.77 -5.72 -9.66
CA ASN A 29 -5.18 -5.39 -9.68
C ASN A 29 -5.63 -4.46 -8.54
N LEU A 30 -4.71 -3.98 -7.71
CA LEU A 30 -5.05 -3.10 -6.60
C LEU A 30 -5.50 -1.73 -7.12
N GLU A 31 -6.68 -1.32 -6.69
CA GLU A 31 -7.35 -0.06 -7.02
C GLU A 31 -7.32 0.90 -5.84
N ILE A 32 -7.44 0.36 -4.62
CA ILE A 32 -7.54 1.14 -3.38
C ILE A 32 -6.48 0.68 -2.37
N LEU A 33 -5.69 1.63 -1.86
CA LEU A 33 -4.68 1.40 -0.83
C LEU A 33 -4.73 2.48 0.27
N ASP A 34 -5.19 2.07 1.46
CA ASP A 34 -5.19 2.94 2.65
C ASP A 34 -4.05 2.58 3.61
N LEU A 35 -3.11 3.50 3.76
CA LEU A 35 -1.98 3.46 4.67
C LEU A 35 -1.98 4.65 5.63
N ASN A 36 -3.13 5.30 5.85
CA ASN A 36 -3.23 6.43 6.78
C ASN A 36 -2.78 6.05 8.19
N TYR A 37 -2.18 6.98 8.93
CA TYR A 37 -1.77 6.80 10.33
C TYR A 37 -0.77 5.66 10.53
N ASN A 38 0.18 5.49 9.60
CA ASN A 38 1.29 4.56 9.75
C ASN A 38 2.60 5.31 10.07
N ARG A 39 3.74 4.63 9.92
CA ARG A 39 5.08 5.16 10.20
C ARG A 39 5.98 5.06 8.96
N LEU A 40 5.38 5.13 7.77
CA LEU A 40 6.13 5.01 6.51
C LEU A 40 7.18 6.11 6.46
N ILE A 41 8.42 5.72 6.17
CA ILE A 41 9.54 6.66 6.02
C ILE A 41 9.80 7.03 4.56
N SER A 42 9.31 6.21 3.64
CA SER A 42 9.36 6.44 2.20
C SER A 42 8.19 5.72 1.53
N ILE A 43 7.80 6.21 0.36
CA ILE A 43 6.80 5.56 -0.49
C ILE A 43 7.58 4.87 -1.62
N SER A 44 7.64 3.54 -1.55
CA SER A 44 8.25 2.68 -2.55
C SER A 44 7.36 1.47 -2.81
N ASN A 45 7.67 0.68 -3.84
CA ASN A 45 6.92 -0.54 -4.15
C ASN A 45 5.42 -0.31 -4.48
N ILE A 46 5.12 0.81 -5.16
CA ILE A 46 3.76 1.13 -5.66
C ILE A 46 3.72 1.41 -7.17
N HIS A 47 4.88 1.50 -7.84
CA HIS A 47 4.98 1.90 -9.25
C HIS A 47 4.35 0.88 -10.21
N HIS A 48 4.28 -0.39 -9.82
CA HIS A 48 3.67 -1.48 -10.58
C HIS A 48 2.15 -1.58 -10.37
N LEU A 49 1.57 -0.81 -9.43
CA LEU A 49 0.14 -0.79 -9.14
C LEU A 49 -0.60 0.11 -10.16
N GLN A 50 -0.59 -0.30 -11.43
CA GLN A 50 -1.09 0.51 -12.55
C GLN A 50 -2.59 0.83 -12.49
N LYS A 51 -3.37 0.06 -11.71
CA LYS A 51 -4.81 0.26 -11.53
C LYS A 51 -5.17 1.09 -10.31
N LEU A 52 -4.18 1.55 -9.54
CA LEU A 52 -4.42 2.30 -8.31
C LEU A 52 -5.07 3.64 -8.62
N THR A 53 -6.31 3.83 -8.18
CA THR A 53 -7.06 5.09 -8.31
C THR A 53 -7.02 5.89 -7.01
N ASP A 54 -6.98 5.19 -5.88
CA ASP A 54 -7.10 5.80 -4.56
C ASP A 54 -5.94 5.34 -3.67
N PHE A 55 -5.10 6.30 -3.30
CA PHE A 55 -3.96 6.08 -2.42
C PHE A 55 -3.98 7.08 -1.27
N TRP A 56 -4.09 6.57 -0.04
CA TRP A 56 -4.03 7.41 1.15
C TRP A 56 -2.85 7.03 2.03
N ALA A 57 -1.97 8.00 2.30
CA ALA A 57 -0.83 7.83 3.20
C ALA A 57 -0.71 9.02 4.17
N LYS A 58 -1.84 9.62 4.58
CA LYS A 58 -1.84 10.76 5.51
C LYS A 58 -1.32 10.34 6.87
N LYS A 59 -0.67 11.28 7.57
CA LYS A 59 -0.05 11.05 8.89
C LYS A 59 0.92 9.85 8.88
N ASN A 60 1.87 9.92 7.96
CA ASN A 60 3.08 9.10 7.94
C ASN A 60 4.31 9.99 8.14
N ASN A 61 5.50 9.37 8.22
CA ASN A 61 6.78 10.06 8.41
C ASN A 61 7.56 10.15 7.09
N VAL A 62 6.83 10.33 5.97
CA VAL A 62 7.44 10.42 4.64
C VAL A 62 8.07 11.80 4.52
N CYS A 63 9.40 11.82 4.41
CA CYS A 63 10.18 13.04 4.17
C CYS A 63 10.20 13.40 2.69
#